data_AF-A0A163D266-F1
#
_entry.id   AF-A0A163D266-F1
#
_cell.length_a   1.000
_cell.length_b   1.000
_cell.length_c   1.000
_cell.angle_alpha   90.00
_cell.angle_beta   90.00
_cell.angle_gamma   90.00
#
_symmetry.space_group_name_H-M   'P 1'
#
loop_
_entity.id
_entity.type
_entity.pdbx_description
1 polymer ?
#
loop_
_entity_poly.entity_id
_entity_poly.type
_entity_poly.pdbx_seq_one_letter_code
_entity_poly.pdbx_strand_id
1 'polypeptide(L)'
;MAKTASLTAGLVAKKGEASPATVVAAPQVQPIEVKASATGGGRDYYKALTVKLDRDRYESLKSMGVKLDKKSQEIFVEALDLWMKSAAGQQHA
;
A
#
# COMPACT_ATOMS: atom_id res chain seq x y z
N MET A 1 8.36 -12.53 54.15
CA MET A 1 8.21 -11.06 54.07
C MET A 1 8.15 -10.68 52.59
N ALA A 2 6.96 -10.61 51.99
CA ALA A 2 6.79 -10.29 50.57
C ALA A 2 6.48 -8.79 50.41
N LYS A 3 7.31 -8.07 49.65
CA LYS A 3 7.22 -6.62 49.44
C LYS A 3 6.33 -6.37 48.22
N THR A 4 5.07 -6.02 48.45
CA THR A 4 4.13 -5.60 47.40
C THR A 4 4.51 -4.21 46.90
N ALA A 5 4.82 -4.07 45.60
CA ALA A 5 5.06 -2.78 44.98
C ALA A 5 3.74 -2.01 44.85
N SER A 6 3.65 -0.89 45.55
CA SER A 6 2.51 0.04 45.48
C SER A 6 2.58 0.81 44.17
N LEU A 7 1.62 0.59 43.26
CA LEU A 7 1.47 1.37 42.04
C LEU A 7 0.90 2.75 42.43
N THR A 8 1.78 3.73 42.55
CA THR A 8 1.42 5.11 42.85
C THR A 8 0.52 5.67 41.74
N ALA A 9 -0.62 6.19 42.18
CA ALA A 9 -1.67 6.84 41.40
C ALA A 9 -1.18 8.16 40.78
N GLY A 10 -0.34 8.05 39.74
CA GLY A 10 0.24 9.19 39.02
C GLY A 10 -0.33 9.45 37.63
N LEU A 11 -1.39 8.74 37.21
CA LEU A 11 -2.05 8.96 35.92
C LEU A 11 -3.53 9.32 36.11
N VAL A 12 -3.77 10.44 36.79
CA VAL A 12 -5.00 11.21 36.55
C VAL A 12 -4.66 12.23 35.47
N ALA A 13 -4.72 11.80 34.21
CA ALA A 13 -4.69 12.74 33.10
C ALA A 13 -5.91 13.67 33.25
N LYS A 14 -5.63 14.97 33.37
CA LYS A 14 -6.62 16.03 33.50
C LYS A 14 -7.54 16.01 32.28
N LYS A 15 -8.74 15.43 32.43
CA LYS A 15 -9.82 15.47 31.44
C LYS A 15 -10.20 16.95 31.23
N GLY A 16 -9.94 17.50 30.05
CA GLY A 16 -10.50 18.82 29.69
C GLY A 16 -9.75 19.69 28.70
N GLU A 17 -8.49 19.44 28.34
CA GLU A 17 -7.77 20.27 27.36
C GLU A 17 -7.47 19.52 26.07
N ALA A 18 -8.49 19.43 25.22
CA ALA A 18 -8.28 19.23 23.80
C ALA A 18 -9.29 20.11 23.05
N SER A 19 -8.85 21.31 22.67
CA SER A 19 -9.57 22.16 21.73
C SER A 19 -9.45 21.54 20.32
N PRO A 20 -10.55 21.27 19.60
CA PRO A 20 -10.46 20.72 18.25
C PRO A 20 -9.91 21.79 17.29
N ALA A 21 -8.77 21.49 16.67
CA ALA A 21 -8.29 22.25 15.53
C ALA A 21 -9.18 21.93 14.33
N THR A 22 -10.16 22.80 14.05
CA THR A 22 -10.96 22.75 12.83
C THR A 22 -10.07 23.13 11.65
N VAL A 23 -9.39 22.15 11.06
CA VAL A 23 -8.79 22.30 9.73
C VAL A 23 -9.87 21.94 8.72
N VAL A 24 -10.52 22.96 8.15
CA VAL A 24 -11.31 22.82 6.93
C VAL A 24 -10.31 22.47 5.82
N ALA A 25 -10.11 21.18 5.57
CA ALA A 25 -9.37 20.71 4.41
C ALA A 25 -10.25 20.88 3.18
N ALA A 26 -10.09 22.00 2.46
CA ALA A 26 -10.55 22.10 1.09
C ALA A 26 -9.85 21.01 0.25
N PRO A 27 -10.54 20.30 -0.66
CA PRO A 27 -9.92 19.29 -1.51
C PRO A 27 -8.94 19.97 -2.48
N GLN A 28 -7.65 19.94 -2.12
CA GLN A 28 -6.56 20.34 -3.00
C GLN A 28 -6.40 19.22 -4.04
N VAL A 29 -7.02 19.37 -5.20
CA VAL A 29 -6.68 18.57 -6.39
C VAL A 29 -5.31 19.06 -6.86
N GLN A 30 -4.23 18.50 -6.33
CA GLN A 30 -2.91 18.75 -6.88
C GLN A 30 -2.74 17.92 -8.16
N PRO A 31 -2.40 18.54 -9.30
CA PRO A 31 -2.00 17.82 -10.50
C PRO A 31 -0.78 16.96 -10.18
N ILE A 32 -0.77 15.73 -10.67
CA ILE A 32 0.35 14.80 -10.51
C ILE A 32 1.47 15.30 -11.43
N GLU A 33 2.35 16.18 -10.94
CA GLU A 33 3.54 16.56 -11.67
C GLU A 33 4.47 15.36 -11.80
N VAL A 34 4.48 14.74 -12.98
CA VAL A 34 5.45 13.70 -13.33
C VAL A 34 6.79 14.37 -13.59
N LYS A 35 7.55 14.66 -12.52
CA LYS A 35 8.99 14.92 -12.66
C LYS A 35 9.69 13.61 -13.02
N ALA A 36 9.74 13.32 -14.31
CA ALA A 36 10.70 12.36 -14.85
C ALA A 36 12.10 12.97 -14.68
N SER A 37 12.77 12.67 -13.58
CA SER A 37 14.20 12.94 -13.44
C SER A 37 14.94 11.99 -14.35
N ALA A 38 15.23 12.44 -15.57
CA ALA A 38 16.12 11.75 -16.50
C ALA A 38 17.57 11.98 -16.06
N THR A 39 18.01 11.24 -15.05
CA THR A 39 19.42 11.18 -14.65
C THR A 39 19.86 9.73 -14.50
N GLY A 40 20.46 9.20 -15.57
CA GLY A 40 21.41 8.08 -15.54
C GLY A 40 20.83 6.68 -15.39
N GLY A 41 21.01 5.84 -16.43
CA GLY A 41 20.91 4.38 -16.31
C GLY A 41 19.79 3.74 -17.13
N GLY A 42 19.86 3.82 -18.46
CA GLY A 42 18.88 3.24 -19.40
C GLY A 42 18.80 1.71 -19.44
N ARG A 43 19.25 0.98 -18.40
CA ARG A 43 19.09 -0.48 -18.29
C ARG A 43 18.39 -0.96 -17.02
N ASP A 44 18.36 -0.15 -15.96
CA ASP A 44 17.78 -0.54 -14.66
C ASP A 44 16.65 0.38 -14.19
N TYR A 45 16.16 1.26 -15.06
CA TYR A 45 15.02 2.12 -14.74
C TYR A 45 13.72 1.33 -14.82
N TYR A 46 13.28 0.79 -13.68
CA TYR A 46 11.94 0.26 -13.51
C TYR A 46 11.04 1.31 -12.85
N LYS A 47 9.84 1.49 -13.41
CA LYS A 47 8.83 2.39 -12.87
C LYS A 47 7.76 1.58 -12.14
N ALA A 48 7.49 1.94 -10.89
CA ALA A 48 6.40 1.35 -10.14
C ALA A 48 5.06 1.64 -10.83
N LEU A 49 4.21 0.61 -10.91
CA LEU A 49 2.88 0.70 -11.50
C LEU A 49 1.83 0.46 -10.41
N THR A 50 0.92 1.42 -10.26
CA THR A 50 -0.24 1.30 -9.37
C THR A 50 -1.44 0.86 -10.19
N VAL A 51 -2.11 -0.22 -9.77
CA VAL A 51 -3.31 -0.75 -10.43
C VAL A 51 -4.54 -0.37 -9.61
N LYS A 52 -5.61 0.04 -10.29
CA LYS A 52 -6.93 0.19 -9.68
C LYS A 52 -7.71 -1.12 -9.84
N LEU A 53 -8.09 -1.71 -8.71
CA LEU A 53 -8.93 -2.89 -8.63
C LEU A 53 -10.25 -2.50 -7.96
N ASP A 54 -11.36 -3.10 -8.38
CA ASP A 54 -12.55 -3.08 -7.54
C ASP A 54 -12.34 -3.93 -6.29
N ARG A 55 -13.26 -3.75 -5.34
CA ARG A 55 -13.20 -4.36 -4.02
C ARG A 55 -13.12 -5.88 -4.09
N ASP A 56 -13.96 -6.51 -4.91
CA ASP A 56 -14.05 -7.97 -4.98
C ASP A 56 -12.78 -8.59 -5.54
N ARG A 57 -12.20 -7.97 -6.59
CA ARG A 57 -10.90 -8.38 -7.13
C ARG A 57 -9.76 -8.18 -6.14
N TYR A 58 -9.74 -7.06 -5.42
CA TYR A 58 -8.71 -6.80 -4.41
C TYR A 58 -8.77 -7.81 -3.26
N GLU A 59 -9.96 -8.10 -2.73
CA GLU A 59 -10.15 -9.06 -1.64
C GLU A 59 -9.78 -10.48 -2.08
N SER A 60 -10.18 -10.87 -3.29
CA SER A 60 -9.79 -12.16 -3.88
C SER A 60 -8.28 -12.29 -4.00
N LEU A 61 -7.60 -11.28 -4.56
CA LEU A 61 -6.14 -11.25 -4.69
C LEU A 61 -5.44 -11.32 -3.32
N LYS A 62 -5.98 -10.60 -2.33
CA LYS A 62 -5.40 -10.60 -0.98
C LYS A 62 -5.58 -11.95 -0.29
N SER A 63 -6.74 -12.57 -0.42
CA SER A 63 -7.02 -13.89 0.15
C SER A 63 -6.13 -14.97 -0.46
N MET A 64 -5.89 -14.91 -1.79
CA MET A 64 -4.97 -15.81 -2.47
C MET A 64 -3.52 -15.63 -2.02
N GLY A 65 -3.08 -14.38 -1.85
CA GLY A 65 -1.75 -14.08 -1.32
C GLY A 65 -1.51 -14.73 0.04
N VAL A 66 -2.49 -14.70 0.94
CA VAL A 66 -2.40 -15.38 2.25
C VAL A 66 -2.35 -16.90 2.10
N LYS A 67 -3.17 -17.49 1.22
CA LYS A 67 -3.22 -18.95 1.02
C LYS A 67 -1.94 -19.52 0.39
N LEU A 68 -1.32 -18.76 -0.52
CA LEU A 68 -0.14 -19.19 -1.27
C LEU A 68 1.18 -18.74 -0.63
N ASP A 69 1.11 -18.01 0.49
CA ASP A 69 2.26 -17.32 1.10
C ASP A 69 3.03 -16.45 0.09
N LYS A 70 2.27 -15.71 -0.75
CA LYS A 70 2.81 -14.83 -1.81
C LYS A 70 2.35 -13.40 -1.63
N LYS A 71 3.19 -12.45 -2.03
CA LYS A 71 2.80 -11.04 -2.13
C LYS A 71 1.88 -10.85 -3.33
N SER A 72 0.92 -9.94 -3.21
CA SER A 72 0.02 -9.57 -4.32
C SER A 72 0.80 -9.11 -5.56
N GLN A 73 1.97 -8.48 -5.39
CA GLN A 73 2.84 -8.09 -6.50
C GLN A 73 3.41 -9.29 -7.26
N GLU A 74 3.84 -10.34 -6.56
CA GLU A 74 4.39 -11.56 -7.19
C GLU A 74 3.31 -12.26 -8.00
N ILE A 75 2.10 -12.38 -7.44
CA ILE A 75 0.94 -12.91 -8.15
C ILE A 75 0.64 -12.08 -9.40
N PHE A 76 0.73 -10.75 -9.32
CA PHE A 76 0.49 -9.86 -10.45
C PHE A 76 1.54 -10.04 -11.57
N VAL A 77 2.82 -10.16 -11.21
CA VAL A 77 3.92 -10.39 -12.15
C VAL A 77 3.79 -11.76 -12.82
N GLU A 78 3.51 -12.82 -12.05
CA GLU A 78 3.28 -14.17 -12.58
C GLU A 78 2.09 -14.19 -13.57
N ALA A 79 0.98 -13.54 -13.21
CA ALA A 79 -0.18 -13.43 -14.09
C ALA A 79 0.15 -12.65 -15.37
N LEU A 80 0.91 -11.57 -15.27
CA LEU A 80 1.35 -10.79 -16.42
C LEU A 80 2.26 -11.60 -17.35
N ASP A 81 3.22 -12.36 -16.80
CA ASP A 81 4.10 -13.23 -17.57
C ASP A 81 3.33 -14.33 -18.31
N LEU A 82 2.35 -14.96 -17.64
CA LEU A 82 1.48 -15.96 -18.27
C LEU A 82 0.64 -15.35 -19.39
N TRP A 83 0.08 -14.16 -19.16
CA TRP A 83 -0.69 -13.45 -20.17
C TRP A 83 0.17 -13.07 -21.38
N MET A 84 1.39 -12.55 -21.18
CA MET A 84 2.30 -12.21 -22.29
C MET A 84 2.70 -13.44 -23.11
N LYS A 85 2.98 -14.57 -22.45
CA LYS A 85 3.26 -15.85 -23.13
C LYS A 85 2.08 -16.31 -23.99
N SER A 86 0.86 -16.17 -23.48
CA SER A 86 -0.36 -16.51 -24.22
C SER A 86 -0.63 -15.53 -25.37
N ALA A 87 -0.53 -14.23 -25.12
CA ALA A 87 -0.82 -13.18 -26.08
C ALA A 87 0.18 -13.18 -27.25
N ALA A 88 1.46 -13.44 -26.98
CA ALA A 88 2.47 -13.59 -28.02
C ALA A 88 2.20 -14.78 -28.95
N GLY A 89 1.59 -15.86 -28.42
CA GLY A 89 1.15 -17.00 -29.23
C GLY A 89 -0.07 -16.70 -30.11
N GLN A 90 -0.93 -15.75 -29.71
CA GLN A 90 -2.12 -15.37 -30.48
C GLN A 90 -1.87 -14.35 -31.60
N GLN A 91 -0.73 -13.65 -31.60
CA GLN A 91 -0.39 -12.72 -32.70
C GLN A 91 0.28 -13.40 -33.90
N HIS A 92 0.58 -14.70 -33.80
CA HIS A 92 1.25 -15.50 -34.84
C HIS A 92 0.36 -16.63 -35.41
N ALA A 93 -0.92 -16.66 -35.05
CA ALA A 93 -1.94 -17.58 -35.57
C ALA A 93 -2.95 -16.82 -36.43
#